data_AF-A0A8I3AKT0-F1
#
_entry.id   AF-A0A8I3AKT0-F1
#
_cell.length_a   1.000
_cell.length_b   1.000
_cell.length_c   1.000
_cell.angle_alpha   90.00
_cell.angle_beta   90.00
_cell.angle_gamma   90.00
#
_symmetry.space_group_name_H-M   'P 1'
#
loop_
_entity.id
_entity.type
_entity.pdbx_description
1 polymer ?
#
loop_
_entity_poly.entity_id
_entity_poly.type
_entity_poly.pdbx_seq_one_letter_code
_entity_poly.pdbx_strand_id
1 'polypeptide(L)'
;MFLVALLRHGLRLLLPLAIVSTFYLYLYPVFLGCAFPLPLTATTNTTTRGLETPSESAAGLPAFLETLHQHVPNLPIPSRTDAQPAPFRLLALGDPQLEGDSSIPNSKGTRVPHLQSLYRHVTYKTAHSSLRERIRQALHDWIDFVFEDVFVELESLRKHIDLFGNDFYLAHIYRTVHWWTKPTHLTVLGDLLGSQWVKDDEFQRRAGRFWNRVFRGTERVPDETAVYPAMDYDLSAIMGNEGEEAVWQRRAINIVGNHDIGYAGDINEDRLRRFEKAFGKANYELRFELGRQDPTANGTLYDEATNPTSDRLPPELRVVVLNDMNLDTPARDAKLQDDTSAATSPLS
;
A
#
# COMPACT_ATOMS: atom_id res chain seq x y z
N MET A 1 -43.68 -23.09 -2.41
CA MET A 1 -43.70 -22.50 -3.78
C MET A 1 -43.28 -21.03 -3.78
N PHE A 2 -43.77 -20.19 -2.85
CA PHE A 2 -43.39 -18.77 -2.75
C PHE A 2 -41.88 -18.52 -2.55
N LEU A 3 -41.23 -19.23 -1.61
CA LEU A 3 -39.78 -19.11 -1.36
C LEU A 3 -38.94 -19.43 -2.61
N VAL A 4 -39.33 -20.47 -3.36
CA VAL A 4 -38.63 -20.89 -4.58
C VAL A 4 -38.79 -19.86 -5.69
N ALA A 5 -39.98 -19.26 -5.82
CA ALA A 5 -40.21 -18.18 -6.77
C ALA A 5 -39.41 -16.93 -6.38
N LEU A 6 -39.40 -16.54 -5.10
CA LEU A 6 -38.64 -15.41 -4.58
C LEU A 6 -37.14 -15.59 -4.80
N LEU A 7 -36.58 -16.77 -4.49
CA LEU A 7 -35.17 -17.09 -4.76
C LEU A 7 -34.85 -17.08 -6.25
N ARG A 8 -35.75 -17.58 -7.11
CA ARG A 8 -35.58 -17.57 -8.57
C ARG A 8 -35.58 -16.15 -9.12
N HIS A 9 -36.48 -15.30 -8.67
CA HIS A 9 -36.53 -13.89 -9.09
C HIS A 9 -35.36 -13.10 -8.53
N GLY A 10 -34.99 -13.35 -7.27
CA GLY A 10 -33.79 -12.80 -6.65
C GLY A 10 -32.53 -13.17 -7.42
N LEU A 11 -32.31 -14.45 -7.73
CA LEU A 11 -31.14 -14.91 -8.49
C LEU A 11 -31.11 -14.31 -9.90
N ARG A 12 -32.26 -14.20 -10.58
CA ARG A 12 -32.37 -13.57 -11.91
C ARG A 12 -31.97 -12.10 -11.93
N LEU A 13 -32.07 -11.40 -10.80
CA LEU A 13 -31.65 -10.01 -10.67
C LEU A 13 -30.21 -9.90 -10.13
N LEU A 14 -29.91 -10.63 -9.06
CA LEU A 14 -28.64 -10.55 -8.35
C LEU A 14 -27.49 -11.13 -9.16
N LEU A 15 -27.71 -12.18 -9.96
CA LEU A 15 -26.66 -12.77 -10.79
C LEU A 15 -26.15 -11.79 -11.88
N PRO A 16 -26.99 -11.20 -12.75
CA PRO A 16 -26.50 -10.25 -13.73
C PRO A 16 -25.93 -9.00 -13.07
N LEU A 17 -26.52 -8.51 -11.96
CA LEU A 17 -25.96 -7.40 -11.21
C LEU A 17 -24.55 -7.73 -10.69
N ALA A 18 -24.38 -8.90 -10.07
CA ALA A 18 -23.08 -9.35 -9.57
C ALA A 18 -22.05 -9.49 -10.70
N ILE A 19 -22.45 -9.99 -11.87
CA ILE A 19 -21.57 -10.09 -13.06
C ILE A 19 -21.14 -8.69 -13.51
N VAL A 20 -22.07 -7.75 -13.67
CA VAL A 20 -21.77 -6.37 -14.11
C VAL A 20 -20.89 -5.67 -13.08
N SER A 21 -21.21 -5.77 -11.79
CA SER A 21 -20.40 -5.21 -10.71
C SER A 21 -19.01 -5.82 -10.67
N THR A 22 -18.88 -7.14 -10.84
CA THR A 22 -17.56 -7.81 -10.88
C THR A 22 -16.76 -7.35 -12.09
N PHE A 23 -17.38 -7.28 -13.27
CA PHE A 23 -16.74 -6.78 -14.48
C PHE A 23 -16.26 -5.34 -14.30
N TYR A 24 -17.10 -4.48 -13.72
CA TYR A 24 -16.71 -3.11 -13.37
C TYR A 24 -15.55 -3.08 -12.39
N LEU A 25 -15.60 -3.84 -11.29
CA LEU A 25 -14.55 -3.85 -10.27
C LEU A 25 -13.21 -4.36 -10.79
N TYR A 26 -13.17 -5.29 -11.75
CA TYR A 26 -11.91 -5.79 -12.31
C TYR A 26 -11.36 -4.94 -13.46
N LEU A 27 -12.17 -4.05 -14.03
CA LEU A 27 -11.77 -3.18 -15.13
C LEU A 27 -11.98 -1.70 -14.80
N TYR A 28 -12.15 -1.35 -13.52
CA TYR A 28 -12.39 0.03 -13.12
C TYR A 28 -11.27 0.98 -13.56
N PRO A 29 -9.97 0.62 -13.57
CA PRO A 29 -8.94 1.54 -14.05
C PRO A 29 -9.09 1.83 -15.55
N VAL A 30 -9.63 0.86 -16.32
CA VAL A 30 -9.98 1.05 -17.73
C VAL A 30 -11.16 2.02 -17.86
N PHE A 31 -12.22 1.81 -17.09
CA PHE A 31 -13.41 2.69 -17.12
C PHE A 31 -13.14 4.11 -16.63
N LEU A 32 -12.21 4.26 -15.68
CA LEU A 32 -11.79 5.57 -15.16
C LEU A 32 -10.68 6.22 -15.99
N GLY A 33 -10.20 5.57 -17.06
CA GLY A 33 -9.17 6.13 -17.93
C GLY A 33 -7.80 6.30 -17.25
N CYS A 34 -7.48 5.47 -16.25
CA CYS A 34 -6.22 5.58 -15.52
C CYS A 34 -5.03 5.34 -16.46
N ALA A 35 -4.14 6.31 -16.60
CA ALA A 35 -2.92 6.18 -17.40
C ALA A 35 -1.86 7.16 -16.91
N PHE A 36 -0.58 6.83 -17.12
CA PHE A 36 0.50 7.78 -16.88
C PHE A 36 0.53 8.84 -18.00
N PRO A 37 0.71 10.13 -17.67
CA PRO A 37 0.74 11.18 -18.67
C PRO A 37 1.91 11.00 -19.64
N LEU A 38 1.68 11.34 -20.91
CA LEU A 38 2.72 11.38 -21.94
C LEU A 38 3.36 12.77 -22.00
N PRO A 39 4.65 12.86 -22.39
CA PRO A 39 5.29 14.15 -22.60
C PRO A 39 4.55 14.96 -23.67
N LEU A 40 4.26 16.23 -23.38
CA LEU A 40 3.68 17.15 -24.36
C LEU A 40 4.69 17.38 -25.49
N THR A 41 4.44 16.81 -26.67
CA THR A 41 5.23 17.15 -27.86
C THR A 41 4.96 18.63 -28.17
N ALA A 42 5.99 19.47 -28.08
CA ALA A 42 5.94 20.88 -28.49
C ALA A 42 5.72 20.98 -30.01
N THR A 43 4.49 20.71 -30.45
CA THR A 43 3.99 21.03 -31.79
C THR A 43 2.83 22.02 -31.65
N THR A 44 3.10 23.12 -30.96
CA THR A 44 2.40 24.37 -31.20
C THR A 44 3.38 25.28 -31.90
N ASN A 45 3.20 25.39 -33.22
CA ASN A 45 3.81 26.45 -34.01
C ASN A 45 3.65 27.77 -33.24
N THR A 46 4.77 28.48 -33.11
CA THR A 46 4.86 29.89 -32.74
C THR A 46 3.65 30.68 -33.22
N THR A 47 2.73 31.00 -32.31
CA THR A 47 2.01 32.28 -32.21
C THR A 47 1.03 32.22 -31.04
N THR A 48 1.54 32.32 -29.82
CA THR A 48 1.00 33.11 -28.70
C THR A 48 1.69 32.66 -27.41
N ARG A 49 2.42 33.58 -26.77
CA ARG A 49 2.77 33.46 -25.35
C ARG A 49 1.46 33.53 -24.58
N GLY A 50 0.87 32.38 -24.29
CA GLY A 50 -0.31 32.24 -23.46
C GLY A 50 -0.16 30.96 -22.66
N LEU A 51 -0.24 31.08 -21.34
CA LEU A 51 -0.32 29.99 -20.38
C LEU A 51 -1.66 29.26 -20.59
N GLU A 52 -1.75 28.42 -21.61
CA GLU A 52 -2.90 27.53 -21.82
C GLU A 52 -2.46 26.11 -21.45
N THR A 53 -2.75 25.72 -20.22
CA THR A 53 -2.81 24.31 -19.83
C THR A 53 -3.80 23.61 -20.76
N PRO A 54 -3.36 22.59 -21.54
CA PRO A 54 -4.30 21.76 -22.28
C PRO A 54 -5.32 21.19 -21.29
N SER A 55 -6.60 21.13 -21.66
CA SER A 55 -7.61 20.52 -20.79
C SER A 55 -7.18 19.09 -20.45
N GLU A 56 -7.21 18.71 -19.17
CA GLU A 56 -6.80 17.38 -18.68
C GLU A 56 -7.44 16.23 -19.48
N SER A 57 -8.65 16.46 -19.99
CA SER A 57 -9.39 15.54 -20.87
C SER A 57 -8.74 15.28 -22.23
N ALA A 58 -8.02 16.25 -22.82
CA ALA A 58 -7.38 16.12 -24.13
C ALA A 58 -6.04 15.37 -24.06
N ALA A 59 -5.34 15.46 -22.93
CA ALA A 59 -4.09 14.73 -22.67
C ALA A 59 -4.32 13.29 -22.18
N GLY A 60 -5.48 13.01 -21.58
CA GLY A 60 -5.81 11.69 -21.04
C GLY A 60 -6.04 10.60 -22.09
N LEU A 61 -6.68 10.92 -23.22
CA LEU A 61 -6.98 9.93 -24.26
C LEU A 61 -5.70 9.36 -24.92
N PRO A 62 -4.70 10.15 -25.33
CA PRO A 62 -3.43 9.62 -25.84
C PRO A 62 -2.69 8.74 -24.83
N ALA A 63 -2.64 9.15 -23.56
CA ALA A 63 -2.02 8.38 -22.48
C ALA A 63 -2.72 7.02 -22.26
N PHE A 64 -4.05 7.03 -22.30
CA PHE A 64 -4.87 5.81 -22.21
C PHE A 64 -4.64 4.86 -23.38
N LEU A 65 -4.62 5.38 -24.61
CA LEU A 65 -4.36 4.58 -25.81
C LEU A 65 -2.96 3.97 -25.80
N GLU A 66 -1.95 4.71 -25.33
CA GLU A 66 -0.60 4.18 -25.18
C GLU A 66 -0.54 3.07 -24.11
N THR A 67 -1.23 3.25 -22.98
CA THR A 67 -1.36 2.21 -21.95
C THR A 67 -2.04 0.96 -22.53
N LEU A 68 -3.09 1.12 -23.33
CA LEU A 68 -3.77 0.02 -24.03
C LEU A 68 -2.83 -0.67 -25.04
N HIS A 69 -2.05 0.09 -25.80
CA HIS A 69 -1.07 -0.43 -26.75
C HIS A 69 0.00 -1.28 -26.05
N GLN A 70 0.45 -0.87 -24.85
CA GLN A 70 1.38 -1.70 -24.05
C GLN A 70 0.78 -3.06 -23.64
N HIS A 71 -0.54 -3.16 -23.49
CA HIS A 71 -1.22 -4.43 -23.17
C HIS A 71 -1.51 -5.26 -24.42
N VAL A 72 -1.77 -4.61 -25.56
CA VAL A 72 -2.10 -5.29 -26.81
C VAL A 72 -1.31 -4.66 -27.97
N PRO A 73 -0.02 -5.03 -28.15
CA PRO A 73 0.88 -4.39 -29.11
C PRO A 73 0.46 -4.56 -30.58
N ASN A 74 -0.34 -5.59 -30.88
CA ASN A 74 -0.76 -5.90 -32.24
C ASN A 74 -2.02 -5.14 -32.69
N LEU A 75 -2.60 -4.29 -31.83
CA LEU A 75 -3.74 -3.47 -32.23
C LEU A 75 -3.26 -2.34 -33.15
N PRO A 76 -3.96 -2.05 -34.26
CA PRO A 76 -3.66 -0.93 -35.15
C PRO A 76 -4.15 0.39 -34.51
N ILE A 77 -3.66 0.70 -33.31
CA ILE A 77 -3.87 1.98 -32.65
C ILE A 77 -2.78 2.92 -33.19
N PRO A 78 -3.12 4.13 -33.65
CA PRO A 78 -2.12 5.13 -34.01
C PRO A 78 -1.37 5.55 -32.73
N SER A 79 -0.34 4.79 -32.35
CA SER A 79 0.63 5.25 -31.36
C SER A 79 1.36 6.43 -32.00
N ARG A 80 1.35 7.57 -31.29
CA ARG A 80 2.08 8.75 -31.73
C ARG A 80 3.56 8.36 -31.62
N THR A 81 4.19 8.06 -32.74
CA THR A 81 5.53 7.43 -32.85
C THR A 81 6.64 8.14 -32.07
N ASP A 82 6.40 9.38 -31.63
CA ASP A 82 7.37 10.24 -30.96
C ASP A 82 7.13 10.36 -29.44
N ALA A 83 6.01 9.87 -28.91
CA ALA A 83 5.64 10.02 -27.49
C ALA A 83 5.91 8.74 -26.70
N GLN A 84 7.16 8.56 -26.25
CA GLN A 84 7.53 7.46 -25.37
C GLN A 84 7.01 7.66 -23.94
N PRO A 85 6.57 6.60 -23.24
CA PRO A 85 6.22 6.67 -21.83
C PRO A 85 7.38 7.22 -20.99
N ALA A 86 7.08 7.98 -19.94
CA ALA A 86 8.10 8.45 -19.02
C ALA A 86 8.87 7.25 -18.42
N PRO A 87 10.21 7.30 -18.34
CA PRO A 87 11.02 6.18 -17.83
C PRO A 87 10.84 5.98 -16.32
N PHE A 88 10.35 6.99 -15.61
CA PHE A 88 9.93 6.92 -14.21
C PHE A 88 8.41 7.10 -14.10
N ARG A 89 7.72 6.09 -13.58
CA ARG A 89 6.27 6.05 -13.37
C ARG A 89 5.99 5.49 -11.99
N LEU A 90 5.66 6.37 -11.05
CA LEU A 90 5.44 6.01 -9.65
C LEU A 90 3.95 5.73 -9.40
N LEU A 91 3.64 4.49 -9.01
CA LEU A 91 2.34 4.15 -8.43
C LEU A 91 2.43 4.34 -6.91
N ALA A 92 1.62 5.27 -6.38
CA ALA A 92 1.51 5.52 -4.96
C ALA A 92 0.20 4.97 -4.40
N LEU A 93 0.28 4.18 -3.33
CA LEU A 93 -0.86 3.63 -2.60
C LEU A 93 -0.78 4.05 -1.15
N GLY A 94 -1.78 4.78 -0.65
CA GLY A 94 -1.78 5.29 0.72
C GLY A 94 -2.61 4.44 1.67
N ASP A 95 -2.20 4.46 2.95
CA ASP A 95 -3.02 4.08 4.11
C ASP A 95 -3.76 2.73 3.98
N PRO A 96 -3.04 1.61 3.70
CA PRO A 96 -3.68 0.30 3.68
C PRO A 96 -4.09 -0.18 5.08
N GLN A 97 -3.41 0.31 6.13
CA GLN A 97 -3.70 0.14 7.57
C GLN A 97 -4.17 -1.27 7.97
N LEU A 98 -3.34 -2.28 7.71
CA LEU A 98 -3.69 -3.66 8.05
C LEU A 98 -3.92 -3.82 9.57
N GLU A 99 -5.14 -4.21 9.91
CA GLU A 99 -5.55 -4.55 11.28
C GLU A 99 -5.14 -5.99 11.67
N GLY A 100 -5.57 -6.51 12.82
CA GLY A 100 -5.19 -7.85 13.26
C GLY A 100 -6.00 -8.34 14.46
N ASP A 101 -5.58 -9.45 15.04
CA ASP A 101 -6.33 -10.15 16.10
C ASP A 101 -6.62 -9.27 17.32
N SER A 102 -5.83 -8.24 17.60
CA SER A 102 -6.11 -7.30 18.70
C SER A 102 -7.42 -6.52 18.53
N SER A 103 -7.91 -6.38 17.29
CA SER A 103 -9.19 -5.72 16.97
C SER A 103 -10.40 -6.64 17.14
N ILE A 104 -10.18 -7.93 17.35
CA ILE A 104 -11.25 -8.93 17.43
C ILE A 104 -11.79 -9.00 18.86
N PRO A 105 -13.12 -8.87 19.06
CA PRO A 105 -13.73 -9.08 20.36
C PRO A 105 -13.34 -10.43 20.97
N ASN A 106 -12.97 -10.44 22.25
CA ASN A 106 -12.56 -11.63 22.99
C ASN A 106 -11.38 -12.42 22.40
N SER A 107 -10.51 -11.81 21.57
CA SER A 107 -9.37 -12.51 20.95
C SER A 107 -8.44 -13.24 21.93
N LYS A 108 -8.37 -12.77 23.18
CA LYS A 108 -7.54 -13.35 24.26
C LYS A 108 -8.36 -13.80 25.48
N GLY A 109 -9.69 -13.71 25.40
CA GLY A 109 -10.60 -14.06 26.49
C GLY A 109 -11.02 -15.53 26.48
N THR A 110 -11.68 -15.97 27.55
CA THR A 110 -12.35 -17.27 27.59
C THR A 110 -13.53 -17.26 26.63
N ARG A 111 -13.61 -18.23 25.72
CA ARG A 111 -14.79 -18.40 24.86
C ARG A 111 -15.99 -18.86 25.67
N VAL A 112 -17.14 -18.23 25.40
CA VAL A 112 -18.45 -18.56 25.99
C VAL A 112 -18.44 -18.79 27.53
N PRO A 113 -17.97 -17.80 28.32
CA PRO A 113 -17.78 -17.96 29.77
C PRO A 113 -19.09 -18.30 30.51
N HIS A 114 -20.23 -17.76 30.08
CA HIS A 114 -21.52 -18.01 30.72
C HIS A 114 -22.02 -19.43 30.44
N LEU A 115 -21.74 -19.99 29.25
CA LEU A 115 -22.02 -21.40 28.97
C LEU A 115 -21.19 -22.35 29.86
N GLN A 116 -19.92 -22.02 30.10
CA GLN A 116 -19.08 -22.80 31.01
C GLN A 116 -19.57 -22.68 32.46
N SER A 117 -20.04 -21.51 32.87
CA SER A 117 -20.65 -21.27 34.18
C SER A 117 -21.95 -22.07 34.33
N LEU A 118 -22.85 -22.00 33.34
CA LEU A 118 -24.08 -22.76 33.28
C LEU A 118 -23.83 -24.26 33.42
N TYR A 119 -22.86 -24.80 32.67
CA TYR A 119 -22.49 -26.20 32.76
C TYR A 119 -22.04 -26.58 34.18
N ARG A 120 -21.24 -25.74 34.85
CA ARG A 120 -20.84 -25.98 36.25
C ARG A 120 -22.03 -25.93 37.22
N HIS A 121 -22.98 -25.03 36.97
CA HIS A 121 -24.21 -24.93 37.76
C HIS A 121 -25.10 -26.17 37.61
N VAL A 122 -25.31 -26.65 36.38
CA VAL A 122 -26.14 -27.83 36.07
C VAL A 122 -25.47 -29.13 36.51
N THR A 123 -24.14 -29.22 36.45
CA THR A 123 -23.38 -30.42 36.88
C THR A 123 -23.04 -30.45 38.37
N TYR A 124 -23.65 -29.60 39.20
CA TYR A 124 -23.44 -29.53 40.64
C TYR A 124 -21.97 -29.29 41.07
N LYS A 125 -21.16 -28.69 40.19
CA LYS A 125 -19.74 -28.37 40.47
C LYS A 125 -19.54 -27.08 41.26
N THR A 126 -20.62 -26.38 41.61
CA THR A 126 -20.60 -25.12 42.38
C THR A 126 -21.31 -25.31 43.73
N ALA A 127 -20.89 -24.59 44.77
CA ALA A 127 -21.58 -24.59 46.06
C ALA A 127 -22.64 -23.48 46.09
N HIS A 128 -23.91 -23.85 46.31
CA HIS A 128 -25.04 -22.93 46.43
C HIS A 128 -25.87 -23.27 47.67
N SER A 129 -26.43 -22.26 48.33
CA SER A 129 -27.19 -22.42 49.59
C SER A 129 -28.55 -23.11 49.41
N SER A 130 -29.13 -23.06 48.21
CA SER A 130 -30.38 -23.76 47.89
C SER A 130 -30.51 -24.15 46.41
N LEU A 131 -31.41 -25.09 46.12
CA LEU A 131 -31.73 -25.51 44.75
C LEU A 131 -32.39 -24.39 43.94
N ARG A 132 -33.22 -23.54 44.57
CA ARG A 132 -33.83 -22.37 43.94
C ARG A 132 -32.78 -21.36 43.48
N GLU A 133 -31.76 -21.14 44.32
CA GLU A 133 -30.64 -20.25 44.00
C GLU A 133 -29.81 -20.76 42.82
N ARG A 134 -29.54 -22.07 42.79
CA ARG A 134 -28.88 -22.72 41.64
C ARG A 134 -29.68 -22.55 40.35
N ILE A 135 -30.99 -22.76 40.38
CA ILE A 135 -31.87 -22.60 39.20
C ILE A 135 -31.85 -21.14 38.74
N ARG A 136 -31.93 -20.18 39.68
CA ARG A 136 -31.86 -18.75 39.38
C ARG A 136 -30.54 -18.39 38.68
N GLN A 137 -29.41 -18.85 39.21
CA GLN A 137 -28.11 -18.57 38.61
C GLN A 137 -27.95 -19.26 37.24
N ALA A 138 -28.43 -20.49 37.10
CA ALA A 138 -28.42 -21.18 35.81
C ALA A 138 -29.28 -20.44 34.75
N LEU A 139 -30.42 -19.86 35.15
CA LEU A 139 -31.23 -19.04 34.25
C LEU A 139 -30.52 -17.72 33.88
N HIS A 140 -29.85 -17.07 34.83
CA HIS A 140 -29.04 -15.87 34.56
C HIS A 140 -27.93 -16.18 33.55
N ASP A 141 -27.12 -17.21 33.81
CA ASP A 141 -26.05 -17.63 32.90
C ASP A 141 -26.58 -18.05 31.51
N TRP A 142 -27.80 -18.59 31.44
CA TRP A 142 -28.43 -18.90 30.15
C TRP A 142 -28.82 -17.63 29.38
N ILE A 143 -29.40 -16.65 30.08
CA ILE A 143 -29.76 -15.36 29.48
C ILE A 143 -28.48 -14.66 29.00
N ASP A 144 -27.44 -14.57 29.83
CA ASP A 144 -26.17 -13.95 29.47
C ASP A 144 -25.49 -14.69 28.32
N PHE A 145 -25.56 -16.02 28.29
CA PHE A 145 -25.04 -16.78 27.15
C PHE A 145 -25.74 -16.38 25.83
N VAL A 146 -27.07 -16.28 25.83
CA VAL A 146 -27.84 -15.96 24.62
C VAL A 146 -27.64 -14.51 24.18
N PHE A 147 -27.59 -13.56 25.12
CA PHE A 147 -27.55 -12.13 24.79
C PHE A 147 -26.15 -11.50 24.76
N GLU A 148 -25.18 -12.07 25.48
CA GLU A 148 -23.81 -11.57 25.51
C GLU A 148 -22.87 -12.51 24.74
N ASP A 149 -22.71 -13.76 25.20
CA ASP A 149 -21.70 -14.67 24.65
C ASP A 149 -21.93 -14.93 23.14
N VAL A 150 -23.16 -15.28 22.75
CA VAL A 150 -23.50 -15.52 21.34
C VAL A 150 -23.27 -14.28 20.49
N PHE A 151 -23.65 -13.10 21.00
CA PHE A 151 -23.48 -11.85 20.26
C PHE A 151 -22.00 -11.52 20.06
N VAL A 152 -21.18 -11.61 21.10
CA VAL A 152 -19.74 -11.33 21.02
C VAL A 152 -19.02 -12.34 20.13
N GLU A 153 -19.38 -13.62 20.15
CA GLU A 153 -18.80 -14.62 19.24
C GLU A 153 -19.20 -14.36 17.78
N LEU A 154 -20.43 -13.89 17.52
CA LEU A 154 -20.85 -13.47 16.17
C LEU A 154 -20.11 -12.22 15.69
N GLU A 155 -19.90 -11.23 16.55
CA GLU A 155 -19.09 -10.05 16.23
C GLU A 155 -17.62 -10.43 15.98
N SER A 156 -17.09 -11.35 16.79
CA SER A 156 -15.75 -11.91 16.61
C SER A 156 -15.64 -12.59 15.25
N LEU A 157 -16.57 -13.48 14.91
CA LEU A 157 -16.60 -14.15 13.59
C LEU A 157 -16.70 -13.14 12.45
N ARG A 158 -17.59 -12.14 12.56
CA ARG A 158 -17.71 -11.06 11.59
C ARG A 158 -16.36 -10.35 11.41
N LYS A 159 -15.70 -9.96 12.50
CA LYS A 159 -14.41 -9.24 12.42
C LYS A 159 -13.33 -10.11 11.75
N HIS A 160 -13.29 -11.42 12.00
CA HIS A 160 -12.38 -12.31 11.27
C HIS A 160 -12.63 -12.30 9.76
N ILE A 161 -13.90 -12.32 9.34
CA ILE A 161 -14.29 -12.23 7.93
C ILE A 161 -13.92 -10.85 7.36
N ASP A 162 -14.17 -9.77 8.11
CA ASP A 162 -13.85 -8.41 7.70
C ASP A 162 -12.32 -8.24 7.52
N LEU A 163 -11.50 -8.73 8.45
CA LEU A 163 -10.03 -8.68 8.34
C LEU A 163 -9.51 -9.47 7.14
N PHE A 164 -10.11 -10.63 6.88
CA PHE A 164 -9.79 -11.43 5.69
C PHE A 164 -10.20 -10.69 4.41
N GLY A 165 -11.44 -10.20 4.35
CA GLY A 165 -12.00 -9.48 3.21
C GLY A 165 -11.21 -8.21 2.88
N ASN A 166 -10.85 -7.42 3.89
CA ASN A 166 -10.07 -6.19 3.74
C ASN A 166 -8.72 -6.46 3.05
N ASP A 167 -7.99 -7.50 3.45
CA ASP A 167 -6.72 -7.82 2.79
C ASP A 167 -6.90 -8.14 1.31
N PHE A 168 -7.94 -8.91 0.96
CA PHE A 168 -8.21 -9.27 -0.43
C PHE A 168 -8.76 -8.11 -1.24
N TYR A 169 -9.50 -7.20 -0.60
CA TYR A 169 -9.96 -5.96 -1.21
C TYR A 169 -8.78 -5.04 -1.55
N LEU A 170 -7.84 -4.84 -0.61
CA LEU A 170 -6.61 -4.08 -0.87
C LEU A 170 -5.75 -4.77 -1.93
N ALA A 171 -5.61 -6.10 -1.88
CA ALA A 171 -4.91 -6.86 -2.90
C ALA A 171 -5.55 -6.68 -4.29
N HIS A 172 -6.88 -6.63 -4.36
CA HIS A 172 -7.62 -6.38 -5.59
C HIS A 172 -7.31 -5.00 -6.17
N ILE A 173 -7.34 -3.96 -5.34
CA ILE A 173 -6.98 -2.59 -5.75
C ILE A 173 -5.55 -2.56 -6.31
N TYR A 174 -4.57 -3.01 -5.51
CA TYR A 174 -3.16 -3.02 -5.93
C TYR A 174 -2.99 -3.77 -7.26
N ARG A 175 -3.46 -5.02 -7.35
CA ARG A 175 -3.27 -5.84 -8.55
C ARG A 175 -3.93 -5.25 -9.78
N THR A 176 -5.14 -4.71 -9.64
CA THR A 176 -5.89 -4.18 -10.79
C THR A 176 -5.25 -2.91 -11.32
N VAL A 177 -4.86 -1.98 -10.43
CA VAL A 177 -4.19 -0.74 -10.84
C VAL A 177 -2.79 -1.03 -11.37
N HIS A 178 -1.99 -1.81 -10.64
CA HIS A 178 -0.62 -2.15 -11.02
C HIS A 178 -0.57 -2.87 -12.38
N TRP A 179 -1.47 -3.85 -12.59
CA TRP A 179 -1.57 -4.53 -13.87
C TRP A 179 -1.91 -3.55 -14.99
N TRP A 180 -2.93 -2.70 -14.79
CA TRP A 180 -3.38 -1.79 -15.85
C TRP A 180 -2.36 -0.69 -16.16
N THR A 181 -1.86 0.03 -15.17
CA THR A 181 -1.04 1.24 -15.37
C THR A 181 0.43 0.96 -15.66
N LYS A 182 0.91 -0.28 -15.44
CA LYS A 182 2.32 -0.69 -15.69
C LYS A 182 3.35 0.31 -15.13
N PRO A 183 3.32 0.59 -13.80
CA PRO A 183 4.27 1.50 -13.18
C PRO A 183 5.69 0.94 -13.24
N THR A 184 6.69 1.81 -13.13
CA THR A 184 8.10 1.37 -12.97
C THR A 184 8.52 1.29 -11.51
N HIS A 185 7.87 2.09 -10.65
CA HIS A 185 8.14 2.15 -9.21
C HIS A 185 6.84 2.10 -8.43
N LEU A 186 6.89 1.46 -7.26
CA LEU A 186 5.79 1.36 -6.32
C LEU A 186 6.19 2.04 -5.01
N THR A 187 5.31 2.87 -4.46
CA THR A 187 5.42 3.37 -3.09
C THR A 187 4.14 3.10 -2.30
N VAL A 188 4.30 2.74 -1.03
CA VAL A 188 3.19 2.66 -0.08
C VAL A 188 3.37 3.77 0.94
N LEU A 189 2.40 4.69 0.97
CA LEU A 189 2.48 5.94 1.71
C LEU A 189 1.89 5.78 3.11
N GLY A 190 2.74 5.51 4.09
CA GLY A 190 2.39 5.53 5.50
C GLY A 190 1.32 4.51 5.89
N ASP A 191 1.19 4.33 7.20
CA ASP A 191 0.13 3.54 7.84
C ASP A 191 -0.05 2.18 7.17
N LEU A 192 1.06 1.48 6.96
CA LEU A 192 1.08 0.16 6.34
C LEU A 192 0.27 -0.83 7.18
N LEU A 193 0.41 -0.76 8.50
CA LEU A 193 -0.36 -1.53 9.45
C LEU A 193 -0.53 -0.83 10.80
N GLY A 194 -1.60 -1.20 11.51
CA GLY A 194 -1.79 -0.75 12.89
C GLY A 194 -0.77 -1.41 13.85
N SER A 195 0.30 -0.71 14.18
CA SER A 195 1.40 -1.20 15.02
C SER A 195 1.32 -0.67 16.45
N GLN A 196 0.53 0.39 16.68
CA GLN A 196 0.36 0.96 18.01
C GLN A 196 -0.27 -0.07 18.97
N TRP A 197 0.35 -0.25 20.13
CA TRP A 197 -0.13 -1.13 21.21
C TRP A 197 -0.26 -2.63 20.85
N VAL A 198 0.42 -3.10 19.79
CA VAL A 198 0.47 -4.53 19.43
C VAL A 198 1.79 -5.19 19.81
N LYS A 199 1.71 -6.48 20.15
CA LYS A 199 2.87 -7.35 20.40
C LYS A 199 3.58 -7.71 19.10
N ASP A 200 4.85 -8.06 19.18
CA ASP A 200 5.67 -8.38 18.01
C ASP A 200 5.14 -9.56 17.21
N ASP A 201 4.59 -10.59 17.84
CA ASP A 201 4.00 -11.72 17.11
C ASP A 201 2.85 -11.28 16.20
N GLU A 202 2.03 -10.35 16.66
CA GLU A 202 0.92 -9.82 15.88
C GLU A 202 1.42 -8.88 14.79
N PHE A 203 2.39 -8.02 15.09
CA PHE A 203 3.07 -7.20 14.10
C PHE A 203 3.64 -8.06 12.95
N GLN A 204 4.34 -9.16 13.27
CA GLN A 204 4.90 -10.08 12.28
C GLN A 204 3.81 -10.78 11.46
N ARG A 205 2.69 -11.17 12.07
CA ARG A 205 1.54 -11.70 11.30
C ARG A 205 0.97 -10.66 10.34
N ARG A 206 0.80 -9.40 10.77
CA ARG A 206 0.31 -8.31 9.92
C ARG A 206 1.28 -8.01 8.78
N ALA A 207 2.58 -7.91 9.05
CA ALA A 207 3.61 -7.73 8.03
C ALA A 207 3.65 -8.92 7.05
N GLY A 208 3.46 -10.15 7.55
CA GLY A 208 3.32 -11.33 6.71
C GLY A 208 2.12 -11.24 5.76
N ARG A 209 0.96 -10.73 6.22
CA ARG A 209 -0.21 -10.51 5.35
C ARG A 209 0.03 -9.39 4.33
N PHE A 210 0.71 -8.32 4.72
CA PHE A 210 1.10 -7.23 3.83
C PHE A 210 1.85 -7.77 2.60
N TRP A 211 2.95 -8.49 2.82
CA TRP A 211 3.80 -8.99 1.73
C TRP A 211 3.22 -10.20 1.00
N ASN A 212 2.60 -11.14 1.70
CA ASN A 212 2.17 -12.41 1.07
C ASN A 212 0.75 -12.36 0.48
N ARG A 213 -0.08 -11.40 0.90
CA ARG A 213 -1.48 -11.29 0.47
C ARG A 213 -1.76 -10.00 -0.30
N VAL A 214 -1.53 -8.85 0.33
CA VAL A 214 -1.87 -7.53 -0.26
C VAL A 214 -0.93 -7.20 -1.42
N PHE A 215 0.36 -7.05 -1.13
CA PHE A 215 1.40 -6.70 -2.10
C PHE A 215 2.18 -7.93 -2.57
N ARG A 216 1.46 -9.02 -2.85
CA ARG A 216 2.09 -10.29 -3.24
C ARG A 216 2.97 -10.12 -4.48
N GLY A 217 4.24 -10.53 -4.35
CA GLY A 217 5.23 -10.48 -5.43
C GLY A 217 6.13 -9.25 -5.38
N THR A 218 5.91 -8.35 -4.43
CA THR A 218 6.82 -7.24 -4.15
C THR A 218 7.75 -7.57 -2.99
N GLU A 219 8.81 -6.76 -2.87
CA GLU A 219 9.80 -6.83 -1.81
C GLU A 219 10.15 -5.42 -1.33
N ARG A 220 10.65 -5.29 -0.10
CA ARG A 220 11.17 -4.01 0.40
C ARG A 220 12.45 -3.63 -0.32
N VAL A 221 12.77 -2.34 -0.34
CA VAL A 221 14.09 -1.89 -0.78
C VAL A 221 15.18 -2.49 0.15
N PRO A 222 16.24 -3.11 -0.40
CA PRO A 222 17.35 -3.64 0.39
C PRO A 222 18.12 -2.56 1.15
N ASP A 223 18.65 -2.90 2.33
CA ASP A 223 19.36 -1.93 3.20
C ASP A 223 20.67 -1.42 2.62
N GLU A 224 21.24 -2.17 1.68
CA GLU A 224 22.44 -1.83 0.90
C GLU A 224 22.14 -0.75 -0.15
N THR A 225 20.90 -0.70 -0.67
CA THR A 225 20.45 0.31 -1.63
C THR A 225 19.82 1.51 -0.93
N ALA A 226 19.08 1.27 0.17
CA ALA A 226 18.48 2.33 0.97
C ALA A 226 19.52 2.95 1.90
N VAL A 227 20.34 3.87 1.41
CA VAL A 227 21.43 4.48 2.19
C VAL A 227 21.13 5.94 2.51
N TYR A 228 21.72 6.47 3.59
CA TYR A 228 21.51 7.85 4.01
C TYR A 228 22.06 8.84 2.99
N PRO A 229 21.43 10.01 2.77
CA PRO A 229 21.91 10.99 1.80
C PRO A 229 23.36 11.43 2.11
N ALA A 230 24.24 11.45 1.09
CA ALA A 230 25.61 12.01 1.21
C ALA A 230 26.08 12.60 -0.13
N MET A 231 27.25 13.24 -0.12
CA MET A 231 27.78 13.94 -1.30
C MET A 231 28.24 12.98 -2.41
N ASP A 232 29.03 11.97 -2.06
CA ASP A 232 29.52 10.94 -3.00
C ASP A 232 28.66 9.67 -2.83
N TYR A 233 28.01 9.20 -3.91
CA TYR A 233 27.12 8.03 -3.85
C TYR A 233 27.07 7.21 -5.12
N ASP A 234 26.77 5.91 -4.93
CA ASP A 234 26.46 4.98 -5.99
C ASP A 234 25.03 5.16 -6.51
N LEU A 235 24.85 5.00 -7.82
CA LEU A 235 23.53 5.00 -8.45
C LEU A 235 22.70 3.80 -7.97
N SER A 236 21.43 4.05 -7.65
CA SER A 236 20.49 2.99 -7.29
C SER A 236 20.02 2.21 -8.52
N ALA A 237 19.86 2.90 -9.65
CA ALA A 237 19.64 2.31 -10.97
C ALA A 237 19.75 3.34 -12.10
N ILE A 238 19.93 2.84 -13.32
CA ILE A 238 19.83 3.53 -14.59
C ILE A 238 18.42 3.28 -15.16
N MET A 239 17.64 4.35 -15.29
CA MET A 239 16.30 4.31 -15.86
C MET A 239 16.34 4.00 -17.36
N GLY A 240 15.43 3.16 -17.83
CA GLY A 240 15.40 2.70 -19.24
C GLY A 240 16.24 1.46 -19.51
N ASN A 241 16.97 0.94 -18.51
CA ASN A 241 17.52 -0.41 -18.56
C ASN A 241 16.44 -1.43 -18.17
N GLU A 242 16.05 -2.31 -19.10
CA GLU A 242 14.99 -3.31 -18.89
C GLU A 242 15.26 -4.23 -17.69
N GLY A 243 16.51 -4.61 -17.47
CA GLY A 243 16.89 -5.49 -16.35
C GLY A 243 16.70 -4.83 -15.00
N GLU A 244 17.06 -3.56 -14.89
CA GLU A 244 16.93 -2.78 -13.64
C GLU A 244 15.48 -2.36 -13.42
N GLU A 245 14.74 -2.01 -14.48
CA GLU A 245 13.31 -1.71 -14.39
C GLU A 245 12.52 -2.91 -13.85
N ALA A 246 12.82 -4.14 -14.32
CA ALA A 246 12.18 -5.35 -13.81
C ALA A 246 12.46 -5.63 -12.32
N VAL A 247 13.60 -5.16 -11.81
CA VAL A 247 13.92 -5.21 -10.37
C VAL A 247 13.08 -4.17 -9.62
N TRP A 248 13.05 -2.93 -10.09
CA TRP A 248 12.33 -1.83 -9.43
C TRP A 248 10.81 -1.96 -9.49
N GLN A 249 10.25 -2.60 -10.51
CA GLN A 249 8.83 -2.95 -10.57
C GLN A 249 8.39 -3.87 -9.42
N ARG A 250 9.31 -4.62 -8.81
CA ARG A 250 9.05 -5.49 -7.66
C ARG A 250 9.38 -4.82 -6.33
N ARG A 251 10.15 -3.73 -6.31
CA ARG A 251 10.54 -3.06 -5.07
C ARG A 251 9.48 -2.05 -4.65
N ALA A 252 8.99 -2.19 -3.42
CA ALA A 252 8.10 -1.24 -2.77
C ALA A 252 8.92 -0.28 -1.91
N ILE A 253 8.84 1.01 -2.25
CA ILE A 253 9.38 2.14 -1.48
C ILE A 253 8.36 2.47 -0.39
N ASN A 254 8.49 1.82 0.77
CA ASN A 254 7.57 2.03 1.88
C ASN A 254 7.96 3.29 2.66
N ILE A 255 6.96 4.12 2.96
CA ILE A 255 7.09 5.29 3.82
C ILE A 255 6.43 4.96 5.15
N VAL A 256 7.07 5.35 6.25
CA VAL A 256 6.55 5.10 7.59
C VAL A 256 5.42 6.08 7.93
N GLY A 257 4.35 5.60 8.57
CA GLY A 257 3.28 6.44 9.10
C GLY A 257 3.15 6.38 10.62
N ASN A 258 2.25 7.20 11.16
CA ASN A 258 2.04 7.33 12.60
C ASN A 258 1.39 6.07 13.20
N HIS A 259 0.59 5.33 12.45
CA HIS A 259 0.05 4.04 12.89
C HIS A 259 1.11 2.94 12.91
N ASP A 260 2.21 3.09 12.16
CA ASP A 260 3.29 2.11 12.07
C ASP A 260 4.30 2.20 13.23
N ILE A 261 4.65 3.42 13.66
CA ILE A 261 5.67 3.62 14.71
C ILE A 261 5.19 4.44 15.92
N GLY A 262 3.99 5.03 15.86
CA GLY A 262 3.50 6.00 16.84
C GLY A 262 3.64 7.44 16.35
N TYR A 263 3.06 8.38 17.10
CA TYR A 263 3.21 9.81 16.86
C TYR A 263 3.83 10.51 18.07
N ALA A 264 4.71 11.49 17.84
CA ALA A 264 5.37 12.26 18.89
C ALA A 264 5.95 11.38 20.02
N GLY A 265 5.39 11.48 21.24
CA GLY A 265 5.85 10.73 22.42
C GLY A 265 5.71 9.20 22.35
N ASP A 266 4.97 8.69 21.37
CA ASP A 266 4.77 7.25 21.15
C ASP A 266 5.83 6.62 20.24
N ILE A 267 6.62 7.43 19.52
CA ILE A 267 7.74 6.95 18.71
C ILE A 267 8.86 6.46 19.63
N ASN A 268 9.42 5.29 19.33
CA ASN A 268 10.57 4.73 20.04
C ASN A 268 11.40 3.81 19.13
N GLU A 269 12.66 3.56 19.54
CA GLU A 269 13.60 2.74 18.79
C GLU A 269 13.08 1.32 18.48
N ASP A 270 12.34 0.69 19.39
CA ASP A 270 11.86 -0.69 19.18
C ASP A 270 10.80 -0.75 18.07
N ARG A 271 9.87 0.21 18.05
CA ARG A 271 8.83 0.32 17.01
C ARG A 271 9.44 0.67 15.66
N LEU A 272 10.40 1.59 15.63
CA LEU A 272 11.12 1.92 14.41
C LEU A 272 11.91 0.70 13.90
N ARG A 273 12.69 0.04 14.75
CA ARG A 273 13.51 -1.13 14.37
C ARG A 273 12.68 -2.27 13.80
N ARG A 274 11.52 -2.59 14.40
CA ARG A 274 10.66 -3.65 13.86
C ARG A 274 10.00 -3.24 12.54
N PHE A 275 9.67 -1.96 12.37
CA PHE A 275 9.21 -1.41 11.09
C PHE A 275 10.30 -1.57 10.03
N GLU A 276 11.51 -1.10 10.30
CA GLU A 276 12.61 -1.12 9.32
C GLU A 276 12.98 -2.54 8.89
N LYS A 277 12.98 -3.47 9.85
CA LYS A 277 13.19 -4.89 9.57
C LYS A 277 12.14 -5.46 8.61
N ALA A 278 10.88 -5.04 8.72
CA ALA A 278 9.78 -5.58 7.94
C ALA A 278 9.55 -4.84 6.60
N PHE A 279 9.79 -3.53 6.57
CA PHE A 279 9.34 -2.65 5.48
C PHE A 279 10.45 -1.85 4.79
N GLY A 280 11.65 -1.79 5.37
CA GLY A 280 12.78 -1.00 4.88
C GLY A 280 13.03 0.23 5.75
N LYS A 281 14.22 0.84 5.61
CA LYS A 281 14.66 1.97 6.42
C LYS A 281 13.67 3.14 6.39
N ALA A 282 13.59 3.89 7.49
CA ALA A 282 12.66 5.02 7.58
C ALA A 282 13.21 6.31 6.94
N ASN A 283 14.54 6.42 6.80
CA ASN A 283 15.23 7.55 6.21
C ASN A 283 16.30 7.06 5.23
N TYR A 284 16.21 7.42 3.94
CA TYR A 284 17.21 7.10 2.92
C TYR A 284 16.99 7.90 1.63
N GLU A 285 17.98 7.84 0.74
CA GLU A 285 17.92 8.41 -0.60
C GLU A 285 18.13 7.32 -1.65
N LEU A 286 17.41 7.45 -2.77
CA LEU A 286 17.60 6.70 -3.99
C LEU A 286 17.96 7.64 -5.12
N ARG A 287 18.91 7.23 -5.97
CA ARG A 287 19.43 8.01 -7.09
C ARG A 287 19.24 7.24 -8.38
N PHE A 288 18.50 7.83 -9.32
CA PHE A 288 18.20 7.24 -10.59
C PHE A 288 18.78 8.09 -11.72
N GLU A 289 19.71 7.54 -12.48
CA GLU A 289 20.23 8.23 -13.66
C GLU A 289 19.33 7.95 -14.87
N LEU A 290 19.11 8.95 -15.72
CA LEU A 290 18.40 8.72 -16.97
C LEU A 290 19.32 8.07 -18.02
N GLY A 291 19.13 6.77 -18.25
CA GLY A 291 19.77 6.05 -19.35
C GLY A 291 19.22 6.50 -20.70
N ARG A 292 19.78 7.57 -21.28
CA ARG A 292 19.37 8.06 -22.60
C ARG A 292 19.93 7.16 -23.70
N GLN A 293 19.04 6.67 -24.57
CA GLN A 293 19.40 5.93 -25.78
C GLN A 293 19.69 6.84 -26.99
N ASP A 294 19.55 8.17 -26.85
CA ASP A 294 19.79 9.12 -27.94
C ASP A 294 21.28 9.53 -28.02
N PRO A 295 21.99 9.12 -29.09
CA PRO A 295 23.41 9.44 -29.25
C PRO A 295 23.69 10.95 -29.33
N THR A 296 22.74 11.73 -29.85
CA THR A 296 22.93 13.18 -30.02
C THR A 296 22.85 13.92 -28.69
N ALA A 297 21.93 13.51 -27.82
CA ALA A 297 21.83 14.04 -26.47
C ALA A 297 23.03 13.61 -25.60
N ASN A 298 23.46 12.34 -25.73
CA ASN A 298 24.61 11.82 -24.99
C ASN A 298 25.92 12.52 -25.38
N GLY A 299 26.11 12.88 -26.66
CA GLY A 299 27.26 13.66 -27.10
C GLY A 299 27.38 15.05 -26.49
N THR A 300 26.31 15.58 -25.88
CA THR A 300 26.36 16.88 -25.16
C THR A 300 26.80 16.75 -23.70
N LEU A 301 26.86 15.54 -23.16
CA LEU A 301 27.26 15.30 -21.76
C LEU A 301 28.78 15.38 -21.61
N TYR A 302 29.23 15.67 -20.39
CA TYR A 302 30.63 15.54 -20.01
C TYR A 302 31.04 14.08 -20.08
N ASP A 303 32.09 13.81 -20.83
CA ASP A 303 32.73 12.50 -20.91
C ASP A 303 34.22 12.72 -21.12
N GLU A 304 35.05 12.16 -20.25
CA GLU A 304 36.50 12.40 -20.24
C GLU A 304 37.17 12.01 -21.57
N ALA A 305 36.62 11.00 -22.27
CA ALA A 305 37.16 10.49 -23.52
C ALA A 305 36.60 11.18 -24.76
N THR A 306 35.31 11.55 -24.76
CA THR A 306 34.58 12.00 -25.95
C THR A 306 34.18 13.47 -25.93
N ASN A 307 33.96 14.07 -24.76
CA ASN A 307 33.60 15.49 -24.63
C ASN A 307 34.07 16.09 -23.28
N PRO A 308 35.38 16.26 -23.09
CA PRO A 308 35.95 16.74 -21.82
C PRO A 308 35.70 18.24 -21.57
N THR A 309 35.14 18.97 -22.54
CA THR A 309 34.86 20.41 -22.44
C THR A 309 33.43 20.73 -22.03
N SER A 310 32.56 19.73 -21.90
CA SER A 310 31.18 19.94 -21.47
C SER A 310 31.08 19.99 -19.95
N ASP A 311 30.30 20.90 -19.39
CA ASP A 311 29.99 20.91 -17.95
C ASP A 311 28.66 20.19 -17.63
N ARG A 312 28.08 19.50 -18.63
CA ARG A 312 26.74 18.91 -18.53
C ARG A 312 26.79 17.48 -18.02
N LEU A 313 26.36 17.26 -16.78
CA LEU A 313 26.24 15.92 -16.21
C LEU A 313 24.98 15.18 -16.68
N PRO A 314 24.96 13.84 -16.65
CA PRO A 314 23.75 13.06 -16.85
C PRO A 314 22.64 13.52 -15.87
N PRO A 315 21.39 13.69 -16.34
CA PRO A 315 20.32 14.10 -15.46
C PRO A 315 19.93 12.95 -14.52
N GLU A 316 19.79 13.30 -13.24
CA GLU A 316 19.50 12.37 -12.15
C GLU A 316 18.17 12.72 -11.49
N LEU A 317 17.41 11.70 -11.11
CA LEU A 317 16.23 11.80 -10.26
C LEU A 317 16.58 11.28 -8.86
N ARG A 318 16.45 12.16 -7.86
CA ARG A 318 16.66 11.83 -6.45
C ARG A 318 15.31 11.62 -5.76
N VAL A 319 15.14 10.47 -5.13
CA VAL A 319 13.97 10.15 -4.31
C VAL A 319 14.43 10.06 -2.86
N VAL A 320 13.94 10.98 -2.04
CA VAL A 320 14.25 11.00 -0.60
C VAL A 320 13.04 10.44 0.16
N VAL A 321 13.28 9.39 0.93
CA VAL A 321 12.33 8.85 1.90
C VAL A 321 12.72 9.38 3.27
N LEU A 322 11.78 10.07 3.91
CA LEU A 322 12.02 10.77 5.17
C LEU A 322 10.87 10.49 6.14
N ASN A 323 11.24 10.16 7.38
CA ASN A 323 10.33 10.11 8.52
C ASN A 323 10.21 11.50 9.16
N ASP A 324 9.36 12.34 8.57
CA ASP A 324 9.15 13.72 9.01
C ASP A 324 8.51 13.84 10.40
N MET A 325 7.83 12.80 10.91
CA MET A 325 7.22 12.81 12.25
C MET A 325 8.24 13.03 13.39
N ASN A 326 9.52 12.74 13.16
CA ASN A 326 10.60 13.04 14.12
C ASN A 326 11.03 14.51 14.12
N LEU A 327 10.59 15.30 13.13
CA LEU A 327 10.82 16.74 13.06
C LEU A 327 9.76 17.52 13.86
N ASP A 328 8.63 16.90 14.19
CA ASP A 328 7.60 17.49 15.03
C ASP A 328 8.10 17.66 16.47
N THR A 329 8.15 18.92 16.93
CA THR A 329 8.58 19.24 18.29
C THR A 329 7.41 19.28 19.28
N PRO A 330 7.59 18.80 20.53
CA PRO A 330 8.81 18.20 21.06
C PRO A 330 8.96 16.72 20.68
N ALA A 331 10.10 16.35 20.11
CA ALA A 331 10.46 14.94 19.93
C ALA A 331 10.85 14.34 21.28
N ARG A 332 10.39 13.12 21.55
CA ARG A 332 10.72 12.43 22.81
C ARG A 332 12.11 11.79 22.78
N ASP A 333 12.54 11.31 21.62
CA ASP A 333 13.84 10.70 21.41
C ASP A 333 14.72 11.62 20.56
N ALA A 334 15.69 12.28 21.20
CA ALA A 334 16.57 13.24 20.54
C ALA A 334 17.43 12.57 19.46
N LYS A 335 17.83 11.31 19.64
CA LYS A 335 18.67 10.61 18.67
C LYS A 335 17.90 10.35 17.37
N LEU A 336 16.64 9.91 17.46
CA LEU A 336 15.80 9.72 16.28
C LEU A 336 15.52 11.03 15.53
N GLN A 337 15.39 12.14 16.27
CA GLN A 337 15.27 13.48 15.70
C GLN A 337 16.58 13.91 15.01
N ASP A 338 17.74 13.68 15.62
CA ASP A 338 19.05 13.99 15.04
C ASP A 338 19.29 13.18 13.75
N ASP A 339 18.98 11.87 13.76
CA ASP A 339 19.12 10.99 12.58
C ASP A 339 18.24 11.48 11.41
N THR A 340 17.05 11.99 11.72
CA THR A 340 16.13 12.54 10.70
C THR A 340 16.63 13.90 10.19
N SER A 341 17.13 14.75 11.08
CA SER A 341 17.71 16.06 10.73
C SER A 341 18.98 15.91 9.88
N ALA A 342 19.78 14.87 10.15
CA ALA A 342 20.95 14.52 9.35
C ALA A 342 20.55 14.13 7.92
N ALA A 343 19.44 13.42 7.72
CA ALA A 343 18.93 13.07 6.40
C ALA A 343 18.46 14.30 5.59
N THR A 344 18.05 15.39 6.23
CA THR A 344 17.66 16.63 5.53
C THR A 344 18.84 17.54 5.16
N SER A 345 19.98 17.40 5.83
CA SER A 345 21.12 18.32 5.69
C SER A 345 21.74 18.37 4.27
N PRO A 346 21.81 17.26 3.50
CA PRO A 346 22.35 17.28 2.13
C PRO A 346 21.38 17.81 1.06
N LEU A 347 20.18 18.27 1.46
CA LEU A 347 19.14 18.80 0.57
C LEU A 347 19.07 20.33 0.58
N SER A 348 19.70 20.97 1.57
CA SER A 348 19.91 22.42 1.67
C SER A 348 21.23 22.83 1.03
#